data_AF-A0A1S4E147-F1
#
_entry.id   AF-A0A1S4E147-F1
#
_cell.length_a   1.000
_cell.length_b   1.000
_cell.length_c   1.000
_cell.angle_alpha   90.00
_cell.angle_beta   90.00
_cell.angle_gamma   90.00
#
_symmetry.space_group_name_H-M   'P 1'
#
loop_
_entity.id
_entity.type
_entity.pdbx_description
1 polymer ?
#
loop_
_entity_poly.entity_id
_entity_poly.type
_entity_poly.pdbx_seq_one_letter_code
_entity_poly.pdbx_strand_id
1 'polypeptide(L)'
;MEKKIKNNNYLLPLLLLSLFFQFPLSDNTSHPHHFHKHFVFIHGSCHGAWSWFKLLPLLQSSGHRVTALDLAASGIDHRNPDSIRSISQYFQPLTDFMSALPQHQKVILVGHSLGGLAVAKAMEEFPTRISAAVFVTATMPGPALNISTIYGKVFERNESMMDSVYSYGDGTNRPPTAFLFGPRFLASKVYQRSPPEVSITIVIINNITILMFSNNMCIGFNIGDIANEASPIIH
;
A
#
# COMPACT_ATOMS: atom_id res chain seq x y z
N MET A 1 -28.60 -71.73 41.69
CA MET A 1 -27.84 -70.47 41.51
C MET A 1 -27.74 -70.21 40.01
N GLU A 2 -28.65 -69.38 39.49
CA GLU A 2 -28.73 -68.99 38.08
C GLU A 2 -27.58 -68.05 37.69
N LYS A 3 -26.90 -68.31 36.58
CA LYS A 3 -26.01 -67.34 35.91
C LYS A 3 -26.74 -66.74 34.71
N LYS A 4 -27.03 -65.45 34.82
CA LYS A 4 -27.73 -64.59 33.86
C LYS A 4 -26.85 -64.33 32.63
N ILE A 5 -27.26 -64.83 31.46
CA ILE A 5 -26.67 -64.48 30.16
C ILE A 5 -27.17 -63.09 29.79
N LYS A 6 -26.27 -62.11 29.66
CA LYS A 6 -26.57 -60.77 29.12
C LYS A 6 -26.25 -60.76 27.62
N ASN A 7 -27.28 -60.49 26.81
CA ASN A 7 -27.18 -60.19 25.38
C ASN A 7 -26.33 -58.92 25.13
N ASN A 8 -25.35 -59.02 24.23
CA ASN A 8 -24.55 -57.90 23.75
C ASN A 8 -25.15 -57.33 22.46
N ASN A 9 -25.87 -56.21 22.56
CA ASN A 9 -26.46 -55.47 21.44
C ASN A 9 -25.50 -54.40 20.87
N TYR A 10 -24.33 -54.81 20.37
CA TYR A 10 -23.37 -53.88 19.75
C TYR A 10 -23.15 -54.09 18.25
N LEU A 11 -23.88 -55.01 17.60
CA LEU A 11 -23.74 -55.27 16.16
C LEU A 11 -24.67 -54.44 15.25
N LEU A 12 -25.72 -53.80 15.80
CA LEU A 12 -26.63 -52.96 15.01
C LEU A 12 -26.19 -51.51 14.75
N PRO A 13 -25.37 -50.83 15.59
CA PRO A 13 -24.94 -49.46 15.30
C PRO A 13 -23.76 -49.38 14.33
N LEU A 14 -23.02 -50.48 14.10
CA LEU A 14 -21.85 -50.51 13.22
C LEU A 14 -22.20 -50.63 11.72
N LEU A 15 -23.36 -51.20 11.39
CA LEU A 15 -23.83 -51.35 10.00
C LEU A 15 -24.45 -50.07 9.41
N LEU A 16 -24.82 -49.09 10.26
CA LEU A 16 -25.35 -47.79 9.81
C LEU A 16 -24.24 -46.77 9.50
N LEU A 17 -23.00 -46.99 9.93
CA LEU A 17 -21.90 -46.06 9.72
C LEU A 17 -21.21 -46.22 8.35
N SER A 18 -21.39 -47.36 7.67
CA SER A 18 -20.80 -47.63 6.35
C SER A 18 -21.66 -47.19 5.17
N LEU A 19 -22.92 -46.81 5.39
CA LEU A 19 -23.85 -46.38 4.33
C LEU A 19 -23.81 -44.88 4.00
N PHE A 20 -22.98 -44.10 4.70
CA PHE A 20 -22.76 -42.67 4.41
C PHE A 20 -21.55 -42.38 3.50
N PHE A 21 -20.82 -43.41 3.03
CA PHE A 21 -19.60 -43.25 2.21
C PHE A 21 -19.76 -43.67 0.73
N GLN A 22 -20.98 -43.76 0.21
CA GLN A 22 -21.22 -44.04 -1.21
C GLN A 22 -22.27 -43.10 -1.80
N PHE A 23 -21.91 -41.83 -1.91
CA PHE A 23 -22.39 -40.98 -3.00
C PHE A 23 -21.17 -40.54 -3.79
N PRO A 24 -21.11 -40.74 -5.12
CA PRO A 24 -20.20 -39.96 -5.92
C PRO A 24 -20.75 -38.54 -5.86
N LEU A 25 -20.13 -37.68 -5.06
CA LEU A 25 -20.18 -36.26 -5.35
C LEU A 25 -19.46 -36.13 -6.70
N SER A 26 -20.25 -36.20 -7.77
CA SER A 26 -19.92 -35.52 -9.01
C SER A 26 -19.67 -34.08 -8.58
N ASP A 27 -18.40 -33.72 -8.39
CA ASP A 27 -18.01 -32.36 -8.11
C ASP A 27 -18.19 -31.57 -9.41
N ASN A 28 -19.45 -31.30 -9.70
CA ASN A 28 -19.87 -30.30 -10.65
C ASN A 28 -20.22 -29.03 -9.87
N THR A 29 -19.49 -28.75 -8.79
CA THR A 29 -19.38 -27.39 -8.31
C THR A 29 -18.40 -26.70 -9.26
N SER A 30 -18.95 -26.06 -10.29
CA SER A 30 -18.31 -24.85 -10.78
C SER A 30 -18.17 -23.94 -9.56
N HIS A 31 -17.02 -23.98 -8.89
CA HIS A 31 -16.65 -22.94 -7.93
C HIS A 31 -16.98 -21.63 -8.63
N PRO A 32 -17.74 -20.70 -7.99
CA PRO A 32 -17.91 -19.38 -8.58
C PRO A 32 -16.49 -18.92 -8.89
N HIS A 33 -16.23 -18.53 -10.15
CA HIS A 33 -14.92 -18.03 -10.54
C HIS A 33 -14.59 -16.88 -9.57
N HIS A 34 -13.87 -17.18 -8.49
CA HIS A 34 -13.36 -16.17 -7.60
C HIS A 34 -12.40 -15.41 -8.49
N PHE A 35 -12.80 -14.20 -8.88
CA PHE A 35 -11.98 -13.37 -9.74
C PHE A 35 -10.69 -13.08 -8.99
N HIS A 36 -9.65 -13.87 -9.28
CA HIS A 36 -8.32 -13.70 -8.72
C HIS A 36 -7.71 -12.43 -9.32
N LYS A 37 -7.97 -11.29 -8.67
CA LYS A 37 -7.31 -10.02 -8.97
C LYS A 37 -5.97 -9.94 -8.24
N HIS A 38 -5.07 -9.13 -8.81
CA HIS A 38 -3.80 -8.80 -8.19
C HIS A 38 -3.85 -7.34 -7.72
N PHE A 39 -3.89 -7.13 -6.41
CA PHE A 39 -3.84 -5.80 -5.80
C PHE A 39 -2.39 -5.44 -5.47
N VAL A 40 -2.01 -4.21 -5.77
CA VAL A 40 -0.67 -3.68 -5.49
C VAL A 40 -0.83 -2.42 -4.65
N PHE A 41 -0.31 -2.46 -3.44
CA PHE A 41 -0.50 -1.44 -2.42
C PHE A 41 0.72 -0.53 -2.29
N ILE A 42 0.48 0.77 -2.42
CA ILE A 42 1.49 1.82 -2.39
C ILE A 42 1.21 2.71 -1.17
N HIS A 43 2.18 2.73 -0.25
CA HIS A 43 2.08 3.50 0.99
C HIS A 43 2.19 5.01 0.76
N GLY A 44 1.86 5.77 1.80
CA GLY A 44 2.05 7.22 1.83
C GLY A 44 3.41 7.64 2.39
N SER A 45 3.61 8.94 2.54
CA SER A 45 4.76 9.56 3.21
C SER A 45 5.09 8.92 4.55
N CYS A 46 6.37 8.66 4.84
CA CYS A 46 6.83 8.13 6.13
C CYS A 46 6.20 6.76 6.52
N HIS A 47 5.74 5.98 5.54
CA HIS A 47 5.26 4.61 5.74
C HIS A 47 5.99 3.62 4.83
N GLY A 48 5.77 2.33 5.03
CA GLY A 48 6.22 1.28 4.13
C GLY A 48 5.09 0.31 3.81
N ALA A 49 5.40 -0.77 3.10
CA ALA A 49 4.51 -1.90 2.83
C ALA A 49 3.82 -2.41 4.11
N TRP A 50 4.52 -2.33 5.25
CA TRP A 50 4.00 -2.69 6.57
C TRP A 50 2.70 -1.96 6.95
N SER A 51 2.41 -0.77 6.40
CA SER A 51 1.18 -0.03 6.75
C SER A 51 -0.09 -0.77 6.35
N TRP A 52 0.02 -1.73 5.43
CA TRP A 52 -1.10 -2.51 4.90
C TRP A 52 -1.31 -3.84 5.63
N PHE A 53 -0.56 -4.14 6.70
CA PHE A 53 -0.50 -5.46 7.33
C PHE A 53 -1.85 -6.06 7.73
N LYS A 54 -2.86 -5.23 8.07
CA LYS A 54 -4.21 -5.70 8.40
C LYS A 54 -5.06 -6.03 7.18
N LEU A 55 -4.84 -5.34 6.06
CA LEU A 55 -5.65 -5.47 4.85
C LEU A 55 -5.18 -6.62 3.96
N LEU A 56 -3.87 -6.84 3.86
CA LEU A 56 -3.30 -7.88 2.99
C LEU A 56 -3.87 -9.27 3.30
N PRO A 57 -3.94 -9.75 4.56
CA PRO A 57 -4.46 -11.07 4.89
C PRO A 57 -5.93 -11.25 4.53
N LEU A 58 -6.75 -10.20 4.66
CA LEU A 58 -8.19 -10.24 4.36
C LEU A 58 -8.44 -10.42 2.85
N LEU A 59 -7.63 -9.76 2.01
CA LEU A 59 -7.71 -9.91 0.57
C LEU A 59 -7.14 -11.25 0.12
N GLN A 60 -6.04 -11.71 0.73
CA GLN A 60 -5.47 -13.04 0.49
C GLN A 60 -6.46 -14.15 0.86
N SER A 61 -7.12 -14.06 2.02
CA SER A 61 -8.13 -15.05 2.45
C SER A 61 -9.37 -15.05 1.57
N SER A 62 -9.65 -13.94 0.88
CA SER A 62 -10.71 -13.82 -0.13
C SER A 62 -10.30 -14.35 -1.51
N GLY A 63 -9.08 -14.90 -1.63
CA GLY A 63 -8.52 -15.48 -2.85
C GLY A 63 -7.76 -14.50 -3.73
N HIS A 64 -7.54 -13.25 -3.34
CA HIS A 64 -6.80 -12.31 -4.18
C HIS A 64 -5.28 -12.41 -4.00
N ARG A 65 -4.54 -12.13 -5.07
CA ARG A 65 -3.10 -11.89 -4.98
C ARG A 65 -2.87 -10.48 -4.47
N VAL A 66 -1.96 -10.30 -3.55
CA VAL A 66 -1.60 -8.98 -3.03
C VAL A 66 -0.10 -8.81 -3.03
N THR A 67 0.35 -7.62 -3.41
CA THR A 67 1.72 -7.16 -3.27
C THR A 67 1.67 -5.81 -2.56
N ALA A 68 2.46 -5.61 -1.51
CA ALA A 68 2.69 -4.29 -0.95
C ALA A 68 4.15 -3.94 -1.19
N LEU A 69 4.39 -2.76 -1.76
CA LEU A 69 5.73 -2.33 -2.14
C LEU A 69 6.24 -1.31 -1.12
N ASP A 70 7.51 -1.43 -0.76
CA ASP A 70 8.28 -0.33 -0.19
C ASP A 70 8.78 0.54 -1.35
N LEU A 71 8.47 1.84 -1.29
CA LEU A 71 9.11 2.84 -2.16
C LEU A 71 10.55 3.06 -1.70
N ALA A 72 11.34 3.81 -2.49
CA ALA A 72 12.75 4.00 -2.16
C ALA A 72 12.95 4.61 -0.77
N ALA A 73 13.96 4.12 -0.05
CA ALA A 73 14.29 4.57 1.30
C ALA A 73 13.09 4.51 2.28
N SER A 74 12.16 3.58 2.05
CA SER A 74 10.96 3.39 2.86
C SER A 74 10.82 1.96 3.39
N GLY A 75 10.17 1.81 4.54
CA GLY A 75 9.97 0.49 5.15
C GLY A 75 11.28 -0.25 5.39
N ILE A 76 11.50 -1.37 4.70
CA ILE A 76 12.76 -2.15 4.80
C ILE A 76 13.76 -1.86 3.67
N ASP A 77 13.46 -0.90 2.78
CA ASP A 77 14.41 -0.47 1.74
C ASP A 77 15.56 0.32 2.36
N HIS A 78 16.78 -0.22 2.24
CA HIS A 78 17.99 0.32 2.89
C HIS A 78 18.67 1.46 2.12
N ARG A 79 18.09 1.98 1.03
CA ARG A 79 18.71 3.12 0.34
C ARG A 79 18.79 4.31 1.28
N ASN A 80 19.90 5.02 1.22
CA ASN A 80 20.06 6.25 1.99
C ASN A 80 19.03 7.27 1.50
N PRO A 81 18.14 7.78 2.36
CA PRO A 81 17.19 8.82 1.98
C PRO A 81 17.85 10.03 1.33
N ASP A 82 19.01 10.49 1.81
CA ASP A 82 19.73 11.64 1.22
C ASP A 82 20.32 11.34 -0.18
N SER A 83 20.35 10.07 -0.59
CA SER A 83 20.78 9.65 -1.94
C SER A 83 19.65 9.68 -2.97
N ILE A 84 18.40 9.71 -2.53
CA ILE A 84 17.26 9.85 -3.42
C ILE A 84 17.17 11.36 -3.77
N ARG A 85 17.11 11.71 -5.06
CA ARG A 85 17.23 13.11 -5.52
C ARG A 85 16.07 13.56 -6.40
N SER A 86 15.20 12.63 -6.79
CA SER A 86 14.00 12.90 -7.58
C SER A 86 12.83 12.01 -7.18
N ILE A 87 11.62 12.46 -7.51
CA ILE A 87 10.40 11.68 -7.28
C ILE A 87 10.37 10.39 -8.10
N SER A 88 10.97 10.41 -9.29
CA SER A 88 11.12 9.21 -10.12
C SER A 88 12.01 8.16 -9.45
N GLN A 89 13.10 8.56 -8.79
CA GLN A 89 13.93 7.64 -8.00
C GLN A 89 13.16 7.09 -6.78
N TYR A 90 12.34 7.93 -6.13
CA TYR A 90 11.49 7.48 -5.03
C TYR A 90 10.45 6.44 -5.47
N PHE A 91 9.84 6.63 -6.64
CA PHE A 91 8.84 5.73 -7.22
C PHE A 91 9.41 4.54 -7.99
N GLN A 92 10.74 4.45 -8.12
CA GLN A 92 11.41 3.41 -8.89
C GLN A 92 10.93 1.98 -8.56
N PRO A 93 10.74 1.57 -7.29
CA PRO A 93 10.21 0.22 -6.99
C PRO A 93 8.88 -0.11 -7.66
N LEU A 94 7.99 0.87 -7.79
CA LEU A 94 6.72 0.67 -8.49
C LEU A 94 6.95 0.57 -10.00
N THR A 95 7.77 1.44 -10.59
CA THR A 95 8.10 1.40 -12.02
C THR A 95 8.77 0.08 -12.40
N ASP A 96 9.71 -0.41 -11.59
CA ASP A 96 10.40 -1.69 -11.79
C ASP A 96 9.41 -2.86 -11.69
N PHE A 97 8.54 -2.86 -10.68
CA PHE A 97 7.48 -3.86 -10.51
C PHE A 97 6.54 -3.89 -11.72
N MET A 98 6.05 -2.73 -12.18
CA MET A 98 5.12 -2.63 -13.30
C MET A 98 5.75 -3.09 -14.62
N SER A 99 7.04 -2.78 -14.82
CA SER A 99 7.82 -3.21 -15.99
C SER A 99 8.01 -4.72 -16.02
N ALA A 100 8.21 -5.34 -14.85
CA ALA A 100 8.41 -6.77 -14.70
C ALA A 100 7.12 -7.61 -14.83
N LEU A 101 5.93 -7.00 -14.87
CA LEU A 101 4.69 -7.73 -15.06
C LEU A 101 4.67 -8.50 -16.41
N PRO A 102 4.12 -9.73 -16.45
CA PRO A 102 3.84 -10.42 -17.70
C PRO A 102 2.89 -9.63 -18.60
N GLN A 103 3.07 -9.70 -19.92
CA GLN A 103 2.37 -8.87 -20.92
C GLN A 103 0.84 -8.91 -20.82
N HIS A 104 0.25 -10.01 -20.36
CA HIS A 104 -1.20 -10.19 -20.24
C HIS A 104 -1.74 -9.97 -18.82
N GLN A 105 -0.87 -9.68 -17.85
CA GLN A 105 -1.28 -9.48 -16.46
C GLN A 105 -1.62 -8.01 -16.22
N LYS A 106 -2.78 -7.79 -15.62
CA LYS A 106 -3.19 -6.48 -15.10
C LYS A 106 -3.27 -6.49 -13.59
N VAL A 107 -3.02 -5.34 -12.99
CA VAL A 107 -3.09 -5.13 -11.54
C VAL A 107 -4.15 -4.09 -11.17
N ILE A 108 -4.59 -4.11 -9.92
CA ILE A 108 -5.33 -3.01 -9.30
C ILE A 108 -4.32 -2.26 -8.43
N LEU A 109 -4.02 -1.01 -8.79
CA LEU A 109 -3.14 -0.17 -7.99
C LEU A 109 -3.95 0.52 -6.88
N VAL A 110 -3.45 0.48 -5.65
CA VAL A 110 -4.07 1.14 -4.49
C VAL A 110 -3.04 2.06 -3.86
N GLY A 111 -3.22 3.37 -4.00
CA GLY A 111 -2.31 4.39 -3.46
C GLY A 111 -2.93 5.11 -2.27
N HIS A 112 -2.17 5.23 -1.17
CA HIS A 112 -2.56 6.01 0.01
C HIS A 112 -1.77 7.32 0.10
N SER A 113 -2.44 8.43 0.42
CA SER A 113 -1.78 9.74 0.61
C SER A 113 -0.85 10.10 -0.58
N LEU A 114 0.44 10.39 -0.33
CA LEU A 114 1.47 10.63 -1.35
C LEU A 114 1.59 9.48 -2.38
N GLY A 115 1.30 8.24 -1.99
CA GLY A 115 1.32 7.08 -2.89
C GLY A 115 0.36 7.23 -4.07
N GLY A 116 -0.63 8.13 -3.99
CA GLY A 116 -1.47 8.51 -5.13
C GLY A 116 -0.67 9.13 -6.29
N LEU A 117 0.38 9.90 -6.02
CA LEU A 117 1.27 10.41 -7.09
C LEU A 117 1.99 9.28 -7.82
N ALA A 118 2.44 8.25 -7.09
CA ALA A 118 3.09 7.08 -7.67
C ALA A 118 2.10 6.31 -8.57
N VAL A 119 0.86 6.14 -8.10
CA VAL A 119 -0.22 5.52 -8.88
C VAL A 119 -0.51 6.33 -10.14
N ALA A 120 -0.62 7.67 -10.04
CA ALA A 120 -0.86 8.53 -11.19
C ALA A 120 0.28 8.44 -12.23
N LYS A 121 1.54 8.44 -11.80
CA LYS A 121 2.70 8.23 -12.69
C LYS A 121 2.63 6.85 -13.37
N ALA A 122 2.32 5.80 -12.63
CA ALA A 122 2.19 4.45 -13.19
C ALA A 122 1.01 4.31 -14.16
N MET A 123 -0.08 5.06 -13.96
CA MET A 123 -1.21 5.12 -14.89
C MET A 123 -0.80 5.71 -16.25
N GLU A 124 0.07 6.72 -16.24
CA GLU A 124 0.61 7.34 -17.45
C GLU A 124 1.60 6.41 -18.17
N GLU A 125 2.52 5.80 -17.42
CA GLU A 125 3.59 4.95 -17.99
C GLU A 125 3.11 3.55 -18.39
N PHE A 126 2.12 2.98 -17.69
CA PHE A 126 1.67 1.60 -17.86
C PHE A 126 0.13 1.46 -17.98
N PRO A 127 -0.57 2.26 -18.81
CA PRO A 127 -2.03 2.31 -18.84
C PRO A 127 -2.68 0.97 -19.19
N THR A 128 -2.01 0.16 -20.01
CA THR A 128 -2.52 -1.16 -20.43
C THR A 128 -2.36 -2.26 -19.37
N ARG A 129 -1.49 -2.05 -18.37
CA ARG A 129 -1.19 -3.01 -17.28
C ARG A 129 -2.02 -2.77 -16.03
N ILE A 130 -2.88 -1.76 -16.02
CA ILE A 130 -3.71 -1.39 -14.86
C ILE A 130 -5.17 -1.66 -15.20
N SER A 131 -5.83 -2.47 -14.37
CA SER A 131 -7.27 -2.75 -14.49
C SER A 131 -8.13 -1.73 -13.76
N ALA A 132 -7.61 -1.16 -12.67
CA ALA A 132 -8.23 -0.10 -11.90
C ALA A 132 -7.16 0.59 -11.03
N ALA A 133 -7.38 1.86 -10.72
CA ALA A 133 -6.59 2.64 -9.77
C ALA A 133 -7.49 3.14 -8.64
N VAL A 134 -7.03 2.98 -7.40
CA VAL A 134 -7.78 3.35 -6.19
C VAL A 134 -6.95 4.34 -5.38
N PHE A 135 -7.53 5.50 -5.09
CA PHE A 135 -6.89 6.59 -4.35
C PHE A 135 -7.51 6.68 -2.94
N VAL A 136 -6.81 6.13 -1.95
CA VAL A 136 -7.26 6.10 -0.55
C VAL A 136 -6.74 7.33 0.17
N THR A 137 -7.62 8.32 0.39
CA THR A 137 -7.25 9.61 1.02
C THR A 137 -5.95 10.17 0.42
N ALA A 138 -5.84 10.09 -0.90
CA ALA A 138 -4.59 10.24 -1.64
C ALA A 138 -4.61 11.46 -2.56
N THR A 139 -3.42 11.93 -2.91
CA THR A 139 -3.27 12.93 -3.97
C THR A 139 -3.66 12.32 -5.31
N MET A 140 -4.66 12.91 -5.97
CA MET A 140 -5.15 12.46 -7.27
C MET A 140 -5.00 13.61 -8.27
N PRO A 141 -3.78 13.83 -8.82
CA PRO A 141 -3.57 14.86 -9.81
C PRO A 141 -4.32 14.53 -11.10
N GLY A 142 -4.71 15.57 -11.83
CA GLY A 142 -5.35 15.45 -13.12
C GLY A 142 -5.15 16.71 -13.96
N PRO A 143 -5.64 16.73 -15.22
CA PRO A 143 -5.36 17.83 -16.15
C PRO A 143 -5.75 19.22 -15.60
N ALA A 144 -6.85 19.30 -14.83
CA ALA A 144 -7.32 20.55 -14.23
C ALA A 144 -6.71 20.85 -12.84
N LEU A 145 -6.10 19.85 -12.18
CA LEU A 145 -5.58 19.92 -10.82
C LEU A 145 -4.15 19.35 -10.82
N ASN A 146 -3.20 20.18 -11.20
CA ASN A 146 -1.79 19.80 -11.17
C ASN A 146 -1.27 19.68 -9.73
N ILE A 147 -0.13 19.01 -9.59
CA ILE A 147 0.50 18.71 -8.30
C ILE A 147 0.80 19.99 -7.51
N SER A 148 1.29 21.04 -8.17
CA SER A 148 1.60 22.32 -7.54
C SER A 148 0.36 22.96 -6.89
N THR A 149 -0.77 22.97 -7.60
CA THR A 149 -2.05 23.48 -7.07
C THR A 149 -2.54 22.66 -5.87
N ILE A 150 -2.40 21.33 -5.92
CA ILE A 150 -2.79 20.44 -4.81
C ILE A 150 -1.96 20.76 -3.57
N TYR A 151 -0.63 20.83 -3.70
CA TYR A 151 0.24 21.08 -2.57
C TYR A 151 0.16 22.51 -2.06
N GLY A 152 -0.03 23.51 -2.93
CA GLY A 152 -0.29 24.90 -2.52
C GLY A 152 -1.46 24.96 -1.53
N LYS A 153 -2.60 24.33 -1.87
CA LYS A 153 -3.78 24.26 -0.99
C LYS A 153 -3.55 23.45 0.28
N VAL A 154 -2.69 22.43 0.25
CA VAL A 154 -2.35 21.65 1.46
C VAL A 154 -1.51 22.49 2.41
N PHE A 155 -0.52 23.24 1.90
CA PHE A 155 0.33 24.11 2.71
C PHE A 155 -0.39 25.35 3.24
N GLU A 156 -1.38 25.87 2.50
CA GLU A 156 -2.25 26.97 2.96
C GLU A 156 -3.02 26.64 4.25
N ARG A 157 -3.25 25.36 4.56
CA ARG A 157 -3.98 24.96 5.77
C ARG A 157 -3.22 25.26 7.07
N ASN A 158 -1.92 25.56 6.98
CA ASN A 158 -1.05 25.93 8.10
C ASN A 158 -1.22 25.03 9.34
N GLU A 159 -1.36 23.72 9.12
CA GLU A 159 -1.55 22.75 10.20
C GLU A 159 -0.21 22.51 10.91
N SER A 160 -0.24 22.47 12.25
CA SER A 160 0.96 22.20 13.05
C SER A 160 1.49 20.79 12.77
N MET A 161 2.78 20.71 12.39
CA MET A 161 3.51 19.45 12.23
C MET A 161 4.02 18.88 13.57
N MET A 162 3.71 19.54 14.68
CA MET A 162 4.05 19.14 16.05
C MET A 162 5.54 18.80 16.23
N ASP A 163 5.86 17.56 16.53
CA ASP A 163 7.20 17.03 16.79
C ASP A 163 7.82 16.35 15.55
N SER A 164 7.26 16.59 14.36
CA SER A 164 7.83 16.09 13.10
C SER A 164 9.13 16.81 12.79
N VAL A 165 10.08 16.07 12.20
CA VAL A 165 11.47 16.52 11.99
C VAL A 165 11.74 16.67 10.51
N TYR A 166 12.45 17.74 10.17
CA TYR A 166 13.04 17.95 8.86
C TYR A 166 14.55 17.73 8.94
N SER A 167 15.09 17.00 7.99
CA SER A 167 16.53 16.75 7.85
C SER A 167 17.07 17.54 6.66
N TYR A 168 18.33 17.98 6.78
CA TYR A 168 18.98 18.88 5.84
C TYR A 168 20.32 18.29 5.39
N GLY A 169 20.28 17.17 4.66
CA GLY A 169 21.46 16.45 4.20
C GLY A 169 22.41 17.28 3.33
N ASP A 170 21.87 18.29 2.63
CA ASP A 170 22.64 19.23 1.81
C ASP A 170 23.03 20.53 2.57
N GLY A 171 22.86 20.56 3.89
CA GLY A 171 23.15 21.69 4.77
C GLY A 171 21.92 22.52 5.16
N THR A 172 21.95 23.15 6.35
CA THR A 172 20.79 23.84 6.96
C THR A 172 20.30 25.07 6.20
N ASN A 173 21.10 25.61 5.28
CA ASN A 173 20.74 26.74 4.44
C ASN A 173 20.08 26.31 3.10
N ARG A 174 19.90 25.01 2.90
CA ARG A 174 19.20 24.44 1.75
C ARG A 174 17.80 23.97 2.15
N PRO A 175 16.89 23.75 1.20
CA PRO A 175 15.63 23.07 1.49
C PRO A 175 15.87 21.74 2.21
N PRO A 176 14.93 21.29 3.05
CA PRO A 176 15.08 20.00 3.72
C PRO A 176 15.26 18.89 2.68
N THR A 177 16.16 17.94 2.91
CA THR A 177 16.27 16.76 2.06
C THR A 177 15.22 15.73 2.43
N ALA A 178 14.80 15.75 3.69
CA ALA A 178 14.06 14.66 4.29
C ALA A 178 13.08 15.16 5.38
N PHE A 179 12.02 14.41 5.63
CA PHE A 179 10.98 14.69 6.61
C PHE A 179 10.48 13.40 7.25
N LEU A 180 10.29 13.43 8.56
CA LEU A 180 9.84 12.31 9.36
C LEU A 180 8.70 12.77 10.26
N PHE A 181 7.62 12.00 10.31
CA PHE A 181 6.52 12.31 11.22
C PHE A 181 6.94 12.06 12.67
N GLY A 182 6.68 13.03 13.53
CA GLY A 182 6.94 12.91 14.95
C GLY A 182 5.96 11.96 15.64
N PRO A 183 6.35 11.31 16.74
CA PRO A 183 5.49 10.36 17.46
C PRO A 183 4.17 10.98 17.93
N ARG A 184 4.16 12.24 18.39
CA ARG A 184 2.93 12.93 18.81
C ARG A 184 2.07 13.31 17.60
N PHE A 185 2.68 13.71 16.49
CA PHE A 185 1.96 13.95 15.24
C PHE A 185 1.27 12.67 14.76
N LEU A 186 2.01 11.55 14.70
CA LEU A 186 1.48 10.24 14.32
C LEU A 186 0.29 9.84 15.21
N ALA A 187 0.44 9.91 16.53
CA ALA A 187 -0.62 9.53 17.46
C ALA A 187 -1.87 10.42 17.37
N SER A 188 -1.72 11.73 17.13
CA SER A 188 -2.84 12.68 17.16
C SER A 188 -3.50 12.97 15.82
N LYS A 189 -2.79 12.76 14.70
CA LYS A 189 -3.26 13.14 13.36
C LYS A 189 -3.36 11.98 12.38
N VAL A 190 -2.50 10.96 12.51
CA VAL A 190 -2.43 9.84 11.54
C VAL A 190 -3.09 8.57 12.09
N TYR A 191 -2.87 8.27 13.36
CA TYR A 191 -3.29 7.05 14.06
C TYR A 191 -4.23 7.30 15.24
N GLN A 192 -4.85 8.47 15.29
CA GLN A 192 -5.78 8.88 16.36
C GLN A 192 -7.02 7.99 16.51
N ARG A 193 -7.33 7.17 15.50
CA ARG A 193 -8.42 6.18 15.52
C ARG A 193 -7.94 4.74 15.61
N SER A 194 -6.63 4.51 15.72
CA SER A 194 -6.08 3.16 15.85
C SER A 194 -6.06 2.71 17.31
N PRO A 195 -6.18 1.40 17.58
CA PRO A 195 -5.96 0.85 18.92
C PRO A 195 -4.58 1.26 19.46
N PRO A 196 -4.45 1.56 20.77
CA PRO A 196 -3.20 2.06 21.35
C PRO A 196 -1.98 1.18 21.05
N GLU A 197 -2.15 -0.14 21.03
CA GLU A 197 -1.08 -1.11 20.80
C GLU A 197 -0.52 -0.99 19.37
N VAL A 198 -1.40 -0.76 18.40
CA VAL A 198 -1.02 -0.56 16.99
C VAL A 198 -0.35 0.79 16.82
N SER A 199 -0.90 1.84 17.43
CA SER A 199 -0.32 3.19 17.35
C SER A 199 1.10 3.23 17.93
N ILE A 200 1.34 2.61 19.08
CA ILE A 200 2.67 2.54 19.71
C ILE A 200 3.64 1.76 18.83
N THR A 201 3.23 0.57 18.34
CA THR A 201 4.08 -0.26 17.49
C THR A 201 4.49 0.50 16.22
N ILE A 202 3.54 1.21 15.60
CA ILE A 202 3.83 1.98 14.39
C ILE A 202 4.76 3.15 14.69
N VAL A 203 4.57 3.86 15.79
CA VAL A 203 5.49 4.92 16.22
C VAL A 203 6.92 4.39 16.37
N ILE A 204 7.09 3.16 16.89
CA ILE A 204 8.41 2.53 17.02
C ILE A 204 8.99 2.17 15.65
N ILE A 205 8.18 1.60 14.75
CA ILE A 205 8.60 1.20 13.39
C ILE A 205 8.89 2.42 12.50
N ASN A 206 8.23 3.56 12.74
CA ASN A 206 8.35 4.76 11.89
C ASN A 206 9.73 5.43 11.98
N ASN A 207 10.60 5.06 12.94
CA ASN A 207 11.97 5.58 13.03
C ASN A 207 12.88 5.31 11.80
N ILE A 208 12.35 4.68 10.74
CA ILE A 208 13.10 4.26 9.56
C ILE A 208 12.61 4.93 8.26
N THR A 209 11.48 5.65 8.24
CA THR A 209 10.89 6.08 6.96
C THR A 209 10.91 7.59 6.72
N ILE A 210 11.58 8.00 5.64
CA ILE A 210 11.83 9.40 5.30
C ILE A 210 11.03 9.81 4.05
N LEU A 211 10.31 10.92 4.14
CA LEU A 211 9.78 11.66 3.00
C LEU A 211 10.84 12.62 2.47
N MET A 212 11.03 12.72 1.16
CA MET A 212 12.00 13.65 0.61
C MET A 212 11.43 14.99 0.16
N PHE A 213 12.27 16.02 0.26
CA PHE A 213 12.05 17.35 -0.32
C PHE A 213 13.27 17.80 -1.14
N SER A 214 13.75 16.98 -2.08
CA SER A 214 14.83 17.44 -2.98
C SER A 214 14.32 18.58 -3.89
N ASN A 215 14.82 19.81 -3.66
CA ASN A 215 14.84 21.06 -4.46
C ASN A 215 13.67 21.45 -5.39
N ASN A 216 12.56 20.71 -5.40
CA ASN A 216 11.39 20.93 -6.24
C ASN A 216 10.24 20.06 -5.70
N MET A 217 10.07 19.91 -4.38
CA MET A 217 8.94 19.11 -3.91
C MET A 217 8.25 19.59 -2.65
N CYS A 218 8.82 20.49 -1.85
CA CYS A 218 8.05 21.42 -1.02
C CYS A 218 8.90 22.65 -0.73
N ILE A 219 8.25 23.80 -0.71
CA ILE A 219 8.84 25.14 -0.59
C ILE A 219 9.56 25.57 -1.89
N GLY A 220 8.76 26.01 -2.86
CA GLY A 220 9.23 26.74 -4.04
C GLY A 220 9.43 25.88 -5.29
N PHE A 221 8.37 25.68 -6.06
CA PHE A 221 8.55 25.42 -7.50
C PHE A 221 8.77 26.76 -8.20
N ASN A 222 9.90 26.89 -8.89
CA ASN A 222 10.04 27.88 -9.94
C ASN A 222 9.23 27.38 -11.15
N ILE A 223 8.34 28.23 -11.65
CA ILE A 223 7.32 27.93 -12.68
C ILE A 223 7.90 27.38 -14.01
N GLY A 224 9.23 27.43 -14.19
CA GLY A 224 9.93 26.99 -15.41
C GLY A 224 10.15 25.47 -15.56
N ASP A 225 10.29 24.70 -14.48
CA ASP A 225 10.76 23.30 -14.60
C ASP A 225 9.63 22.31 -14.88
N ILE A 226 8.40 22.60 -14.42
CA ILE A 226 7.21 21.77 -14.71
C ILE A 226 6.82 21.88 -16.20
N ALA A 227 7.16 22.98 -16.86
CA ALA A 227 6.92 23.13 -18.29
C ALA A 227 7.86 22.25 -19.16
N ASN A 228 9.02 21.83 -18.63
CA ASN A 228 10.01 21.09 -19.40
C ASN A 228 9.97 19.57 -19.20
N GLU A 229 9.45 19.07 -18.07
CA GLU A 229 9.25 17.63 -17.86
C GLU A 229 7.81 17.15 -18.15
N ALA A 230 6.86 18.07 -18.40
CA ALA A 230 5.46 17.76 -18.68
C ALA A 230 4.89 18.45 -19.93
N SER A 231 5.59 18.41 -21.07
CA SER A 231 4.98 18.46 -22.42
C SER A 231 6.03 18.35 -23.53
N PRO A 232 5.70 17.75 -24.69
CA PRO A 232 4.41 17.92 -25.36
C PRO A 232 3.82 16.60 -25.88
N ILE A 233 2.84 16.00 -25.20
CA ILE A 233 1.99 14.99 -25.87
C ILE A 233 0.55 15.04 -25.32
N ILE A 234 -0.17 16.10 -25.70
CA ILE A 234 -1.61 16.00 -25.95
C ILE A 234 -1.86 16.61 -27.33
N HIS A 235 -1.81 15.75 -28.34
CA HIS A 235 -2.64 15.83 -29.55
C HIS A 235 -3.30 14.48 -29.73
#